data_AF-A0A1H8J6J6-F1
#
_entry.id   AF-A0A1H8J6J6-F1
#
_cell.length_a   1.000
_cell.length_b   1.000
_cell.length_c   1.000
_cell.angle_alpha   90.00
_cell.angle_beta   90.00
_cell.angle_gamma   90.00
#
_symmetry.space_group_name_H-M   'P 1'
#
loop_
_entity.id
_entity.type
_entity.pdbx_description
1 polymer ?
#
loop_
_entity_poly.entity_id
_entity_poly.type
_entity_poly.pdbx_seq_one_letter_code
_entity_poly.pdbx_strand_id
1 'polypeptide(L)'
;MSRGSRVGSGMTISANRVLLTKVRQPSVTTSKAQSQSTDTPIKSTSGAGVGAVQKPIFKRKPTSSVTRPITRPRLQGAKRRIGGRKRPLGGRLNRRRRKTPTITHPPAEHRQYHDNAFSAGYELGKYEGGEHMLEQALPLQLLLPEISLQEVIALGASQLVPRCLPLLGVHEVYGEMEQAIHERRPCSIVRLGDGELLTLAQDVVYDADTISREGTFLPYAGVVPPDLEAREQLVQAIRGAGIVGVPQSRRKHFHPLLHAVLRANHIDLGQLRLTSSTVNYALQQSGLLSRLLAGKNLLVIGNTAPALVHVLAQHGCTISGMITPVRGVKDVDRVVQEAHGVHFDLALVSAGIPAVIICTRIANELGRVALDFGHMADSIVKGQLTL
;
A
#
# COMPACT_ATOMS: atom_id res chain seq x y z
N MET A 1 29.82 -1.88 84.79
CA MET A 1 30.36 -2.83 83.78
C MET A 1 29.61 -2.51 82.49
N SER A 2 30.16 -1.80 81.49
CA SER A 2 31.35 -2.03 80.63
C SER A 2 31.00 -2.80 79.34
N ARG A 3 31.33 -2.20 78.18
CA ARG A 3 31.08 -2.61 76.77
C ARG A 3 29.61 -2.47 76.28
N GLY A 4 29.31 -1.95 75.09
CA GLY A 4 30.14 -1.20 74.13
C GLY A 4 29.54 -1.06 72.70
N SER A 5 30.05 -0.09 71.90
CA SER A 5 29.79 0.17 70.45
C SER A 5 28.44 0.84 70.07
N ARG A 6 28.34 1.91 69.24
CA ARG A 6 28.79 2.18 67.82
C ARG A 6 27.97 1.36 66.80
N VAL A 7 27.36 1.87 65.69
CA VAL A 7 27.27 3.15 64.90
C VAL A 7 25.81 3.22 64.33
N GLY A 8 25.17 4.26 63.77
CA GLY A 8 25.45 5.66 63.36
C GLY A 8 25.10 5.93 61.86
N SER A 9 24.96 7.20 61.43
CA SER A 9 24.47 7.67 60.10
C SER A 9 22.96 7.41 59.81
N GLY A 10 22.21 8.19 59.02
CA GLY A 10 22.42 9.56 58.52
C GLY A 10 22.51 9.74 56.99
N MET A 11 21.39 10.05 56.32
CA MET A 11 21.33 10.84 55.06
C MET A 11 19.88 11.24 54.68
N THR A 12 19.68 12.47 54.25
CA THR A 12 18.37 13.01 53.80
C THR A 12 18.36 13.11 52.27
N ILE A 13 17.30 12.65 51.60
CA ILE A 13 17.21 12.69 50.13
C ILE A 13 16.71 14.07 49.67
N SER A 14 17.47 14.72 48.80
CA SER A 14 17.11 16.03 48.21
C SER A 14 16.30 15.87 46.93
N ALA A 15 15.34 16.78 46.70
CA ALA A 15 14.49 16.77 45.52
C ALA A 15 15.18 17.43 44.31
N ASN A 16 15.19 16.76 43.16
CA ASN A 16 15.80 17.27 41.94
C ASN A 16 14.72 17.66 40.91
N ARG A 17 14.52 18.97 40.72
CA ARG A 17 13.48 19.56 39.84
C ARG A 17 14.16 20.23 38.64
N VAL A 18 14.39 19.48 37.56
CA VAL A 18 15.08 19.99 36.37
C VAL A 18 14.20 20.97 35.61
N LEU A 19 14.74 22.17 35.35
CA LEU A 19 14.10 23.24 34.57
C LEU A 19 14.42 23.13 33.08
N LEU A 20 13.41 23.29 32.23
CA LEU A 20 13.56 23.42 30.78
C LEU A 20 14.18 24.78 30.42
N THR A 21 15.44 24.78 29.99
CA THR A 21 16.11 25.98 29.47
C THR A 21 15.80 26.21 27.99
N LYS A 22 15.40 27.44 27.64
CA LYS A 22 15.15 27.87 26.25
C LYS A 22 16.44 27.81 25.43
N VAL A 23 16.42 27.08 24.31
CA VAL A 23 17.47 27.17 23.27
C VAL A 23 17.23 28.43 22.42
N ARG A 24 18.30 29.17 22.10
CA ARG A 24 18.26 30.39 21.29
C ARG A 24 18.23 30.07 19.79
N GLN A 25 17.57 30.92 19.01
CA GLN A 25 17.81 31.03 17.58
C GLN A 25 19.21 31.64 17.33
N PRO A 26 19.98 31.15 16.34
CA PRO A 26 21.13 31.89 15.80
C PRO A 26 20.67 33.02 14.86
N SER A 27 21.42 34.12 14.84
CA SER A 27 21.09 35.34 14.09
C SER A 27 21.60 35.34 12.65
N VAL A 28 20.89 36.05 11.77
CA VAL A 28 21.37 36.39 10.42
C VAL A 28 22.60 37.30 10.51
N THR A 29 23.65 36.98 9.75
CA THR A 29 24.77 37.90 9.45
C THR A 29 24.91 38.07 7.95
N THR A 30 24.85 39.32 7.50
CA THR A 30 25.06 39.74 6.11
C THR A 30 26.51 40.14 5.85
N SER A 31 27.06 39.77 4.69
CA SER A 31 28.38 40.19 4.24
C SER A 31 28.33 40.62 2.77
N LYS A 32 28.84 41.82 2.44
CA LYS A 32 28.99 42.34 1.08
C LYS A 32 30.43 42.83 0.86
N ALA A 33 31.12 42.23 -0.11
CA ALA A 33 32.27 42.75 -0.86
C ALA A 33 32.33 41.88 -2.16
N GLN A 34 32.44 42.40 -3.39
CA GLN A 34 33.54 43.17 -4.00
C GLN A 34 34.86 42.38 -4.07
N SER A 35 35.57 42.28 -5.21
CA SER A 35 35.29 42.73 -6.59
C SER A 35 36.31 42.14 -7.59
N GLN A 36 36.18 42.48 -8.89
CA GLN A 36 37.11 42.22 -10.02
C GLN A 36 37.14 40.76 -10.54
N SER A 37 37.13 40.39 -11.83
CA SER A 37 37.32 41.01 -13.17
C SER A 37 38.73 40.95 -13.81
N THR A 38 38.92 40.05 -14.79
CA THR A 38 39.72 40.26 -16.03
C THR A 38 39.53 39.10 -17.03
N ASP A 39 39.10 39.44 -18.24
CA ASP A 39 39.56 39.01 -19.58
C ASP A 39 39.69 37.53 -20.03
N THR A 40 39.78 37.41 -21.37
CA THR A 40 39.80 36.20 -22.22
C THR A 40 40.99 36.33 -23.22
N PRO A 41 41.04 35.61 -24.34
CA PRO A 41 41.34 34.18 -24.49
C PRO A 41 42.66 33.94 -25.27
N ILE A 42 43.21 32.72 -25.23
CA ILE A 42 44.38 32.33 -26.07
C ILE A 42 44.08 31.10 -26.93
N LYS A 43 44.58 31.12 -28.17
CA LYS A 43 44.47 30.06 -29.19
C LYS A 43 45.78 29.25 -29.30
N SER A 44 45.65 27.95 -29.57
CA SER A 44 46.55 27.15 -30.42
C SER A 44 45.86 25.79 -30.69
N THR A 45 45.78 25.14 -31.87
CA THR A 45 46.66 24.96 -33.07
C THR A 45 47.93 24.14 -32.77
N SER A 46 48.26 23.03 -33.45
CA SER A 46 47.70 22.47 -34.69
C SER A 46 48.16 21.02 -35.01
N GLY A 47 47.33 20.28 -35.77
CA GLY A 47 47.77 19.28 -36.76
C GLY A 47 47.95 17.82 -36.29
N ALA A 48 48.12 16.83 -37.17
CA ALA A 48 47.81 16.73 -38.62
C ALA A 48 47.91 15.24 -39.08
N GLY A 49 47.22 14.84 -40.18
CA GLY A 49 47.26 13.48 -40.76
C GLY A 49 45.86 12.87 -40.95
N VAL A 50 45.17 13.02 -42.09
CA VAL A 50 45.37 12.37 -43.42
C VAL A 50 44.88 10.90 -43.45
N GLY A 51 43.82 10.65 -44.23
CA GLY A 51 43.24 9.34 -44.54
C GLY A 51 41.80 9.50 -45.03
N ALA A 52 41.50 9.10 -46.28
CA ALA A 52 40.21 9.41 -46.93
C ALA A 52 39.83 8.40 -48.02
N VAL A 53 38.56 8.48 -48.50
CA VAL A 53 38.00 7.73 -49.66
C VAL A 53 37.72 6.25 -49.31
N GLN A 54 36.65 5.56 -49.73
CA GLN A 54 35.72 5.70 -50.86
C GLN A 54 34.26 5.27 -50.53
N LYS A 55 33.29 5.67 -51.36
CA LYS A 55 31.96 5.01 -51.52
C LYS A 55 31.94 4.26 -52.87
N PRO A 56 30.98 3.34 -53.08
CA PRO A 56 30.09 3.57 -54.23
C PRO A 56 28.60 3.26 -53.96
N ILE A 57 27.75 3.53 -54.97
CA ILE A 57 26.27 3.45 -54.92
C ILE A 57 25.75 2.76 -56.19
N PHE A 58 24.89 1.75 -56.05
CA PHE A 58 23.88 1.34 -57.05
C PHE A 58 22.65 0.79 -56.28
N LYS A 59 21.36 1.13 -56.50
CA LYS A 59 20.51 1.44 -57.68
C LYS A 59 20.13 0.25 -58.58
N ARG A 60 18.99 -0.43 -58.29
CA ARG A 60 17.71 -0.34 -59.04
C ARG A 60 16.63 -1.35 -58.59
N LYS A 61 15.35 -1.03 -58.86
CA LYS A 61 14.22 -1.99 -59.04
C LYS A 61 14.06 -2.31 -60.55
N PRO A 62 13.27 -3.31 -60.95
CA PRO A 62 11.88 -3.00 -61.33
C PRO A 62 10.80 -4.05 -60.96
N THR A 63 9.57 -3.71 -61.35
CA THR A 63 8.29 -4.44 -61.49
C THR A 63 8.39 -5.92 -61.95
N SER A 64 7.37 -6.80 -61.84
CA SER A 64 5.88 -6.69 -61.93
C SER A 64 5.20 -7.95 -61.29
N SER A 65 3.89 -8.32 -61.33
CA SER A 65 2.56 -7.66 -61.42
C SER A 65 1.42 -8.72 -61.41
N VAL A 66 0.19 -8.40 -60.93
CA VAL A 66 -1.11 -9.15 -61.16
C VAL A 66 -1.19 -10.54 -60.43
N THR A 67 -2.32 -11.12 -59.97
CA THR A 67 -3.79 -11.01 -60.25
C THR A 67 -4.70 -11.00 -59.00
N ARG A 68 -5.90 -10.41 -59.16
CA ARG A 68 -7.22 -10.75 -58.53
C ARG A 68 -8.14 -11.22 -59.70
N PRO A 69 -9.43 -11.66 -59.61
CA PRO A 69 -10.48 -11.31 -58.63
C PRO A 69 -11.56 -12.43 -58.33
N ILE A 70 -12.71 -12.03 -57.72
CA ILE A 70 -14.04 -12.72 -57.61
C ILE A 70 -14.10 -14.10 -56.87
N THR A 71 -15.21 -14.56 -56.27
CA THR A 71 -16.66 -14.19 -56.36
C THR A 71 -17.41 -14.09 -55.00
N ARG A 72 -18.68 -13.67 -55.07
CA ARG A 72 -19.73 -13.45 -54.02
C ARG A 72 -20.87 -14.52 -54.18
N PRO A 73 -22.04 -14.50 -53.49
CA PRO A 73 -22.44 -14.05 -52.13
C PRO A 73 -23.47 -14.99 -51.39
N ARG A 74 -23.98 -14.53 -50.21
CA ARG A 74 -25.38 -14.65 -49.66
C ARG A 74 -26.19 -15.97 -49.70
N LEU A 75 -26.77 -16.30 -48.53
CA LEU A 75 -28.21 -16.50 -48.21
C LEU A 75 -28.31 -16.31 -46.67
N GLN A 76 -29.22 -15.59 -46.00
CA GLN A 76 -30.66 -15.31 -46.13
C GLN A 76 -31.58 -16.54 -46.04
N GLY A 77 -32.16 -16.75 -44.86
CA GLY A 77 -33.27 -17.68 -44.58
C GLY A 77 -33.97 -17.27 -43.29
N ALA A 78 -35.30 -17.14 -43.30
CA ALA A 78 -36.05 -16.56 -42.18
C ALA A 78 -37.42 -17.25 -41.98
N LYS A 79 -37.95 -17.13 -40.75
CA LYS A 79 -39.30 -17.53 -40.29
C LYS A 79 -39.61 -19.03 -40.31
N ARG A 80 -40.04 -19.55 -39.16
CA ARG A 80 -41.46 -19.94 -38.98
C ARG A 80 -41.87 -20.03 -37.50
N ARG A 81 -43.04 -19.47 -37.20
CA ARG A 81 -43.86 -19.79 -36.01
C ARG A 81 -44.90 -20.83 -36.42
N ILE A 82 -45.07 -21.88 -35.61
CA ILE A 82 -46.31 -22.66 -35.37
C ILE A 82 -46.11 -23.27 -33.96
N GLY A 83 -47.09 -23.38 -33.06
CA GLY A 83 -48.50 -22.99 -33.17
C GLY A 83 -49.49 -24.15 -32.94
N GLY A 84 -49.28 -25.01 -31.93
CA GLY A 84 -50.11 -26.20 -31.70
C GLY A 84 -50.55 -26.40 -30.24
N ARG A 85 -51.83 -26.13 -29.94
CA ARG A 85 -52.49 -26.53 -28.68
C ARG A 85 -52.96 -27.99 -28.77
N LYS A 86 -52.85 -28.75 -27.67
CA LYS A 86 -53.93 -29.65 -27.23
C LYS A 86 -54.22 -29.41 -25.74
N ARG A 87 -55.48 -29.67 -25.36
CA ARG A 87 -56.08 -29.57 -24.01
C ARG A 87 -56.73 -30.95 -23.71
N PRO A 88 -57.54 -31.13 -22.64
CA PRO A 88 -57.09 -31.17 -21.25
C PRO A 88 -57.66 -32.39 -20.48
N LEU A 89 -57.04 -32.70 -19.34
CA LEU A 89 -57.71 -33.31 -18.18
C LEU A 89 -57.20 -32.55 -16.93
N GLY A 90 -57.97 -32.35 -15.87
CA GLY A 90 -59.35 -32.78 -15.63
C GLY A 90 -59.62 -32.95 -14.13
N GLY A 91 -59.63 -31.86 -13.35
CA GLY A 91 -59.80 -31.94 -11.89
C GLY A 91 -60.09 -30.59 -11.24
N ARG A 92 -61.32 -30.41 -10.74
CA ARG A 92 -61.70 -29.31 -9.84
C ARG A 92 -61.47 -29.73 -8.39
N LEU A 93 -60.79 -28.92 -7.60
CA LEU A 93 -60.95 -28.93 -6.14
C LEU A 93 -60.88 -27.50 -5.59
N ASN A 94 -61.92 -27.10 -4.86
CA ASN A 94 -62.00 -25.78 -4.21
C ASN A 94 -61.15 -25.76 -2.94
N ARG A 95 -60.22 -24.82 -2.79
CA ARG A 95 -59.72 -24.40 -1.46
C ARG A 95 -59.57 -22.88 -1.34
N ARG A 96 -60.18 -22.37 -0.28
CA ARG A 96 -60.41 -20.96 0.10
C ARG A 96 -59.19 -20.05 -0.12
N ARG A 97 -59.42 -18.85 -0.68
CA ARG A 97 -58.54 -17.68 -0.49
C ARG A 97 -58.38 -17.44 1.02
N ARG A 98 -57.19 -17.63 1.57
CA ARG A 98 -56.81 -17.14 2.90
C ARG A 98 -56.24 -15.73 2.71
N LYS A 99 -56.71 -14.74 3.46
CA LYS A 99 -56.12 -13.38 3.44
C LYS A 99 -54.68 -13.47 3.93
N THR A 100 -53.75 -12.83 3.23
CA THR A 100 -52.40 -12.58 3.74
C THR A 100 -52.52 -11.65 4.96
N PRO A 101 -51.96 -11.98 6.13
CA PRO A 101 -51.88 -11.03 7.23
C PRO A 101 -50.88 -9.93 6.87
N THR A 102 -51.19 -8.70 7.25
CA THR A 102 -50.26 -7.57 7.17
C THR A 102 -49.07 -7.86 8.07
N ILE A 103 -47.83 -7.68 7.57
CA ILE A 103 -46.63 -7.79 8.42
C ILE A 103 -46.54 -6.54 9.28
N THR A 104 -47.16 -6.60 10.45
CA THR A 104 -46.85 -5.69 11.56
C THR A 104 -45.41 -5.92 12.00
N HIS A 105 -44.65 -4.84 12.24
CA HIS A 105 -43.33 -4.94 12.84
C HIS A 105 -43.40 -5.70 14.18
N PRO A 106 -42.42 -6.56 14.52
CA PRO A 106 -42.41 -7.28 15.78
C PRO A 106 -42.24 -6.32 16.97
N PRO A 107 -42.77 -6.66 18.16
CA PRO A 107 -42.63 -5.85 19.37
C PRO A 107 -41.19 -5.79 19.88
N ALA A 108 -40.93 -4.88 20.81
CA ALA A 108 -39.59 -4.51 21.29
C ALA A 108 -38.79 -5.65 21.95
N GLU A 109 -39.45 -6.72 22.40
CA GLU A 109 -38.89 -7.87 23.11
C GLU A 109 -37.70 -8.52 22.35
N HIS A 110 -37.75 -8.55 21.02
CA HIS A 110 -36.65 -9.08 20.20
C HIS A 110 -35.35 -8.28 20.31
N ARG A 111 -35.39 -6.98 20.65
CA ARG A 111 -34.16 -6.20 20.87
C ARG A 111 -33.47 -6.64 22.16
N GLN A 112 -34.19 -6.64 23.29
CA GLN A 112 -33.65 -7.07 24.59
C GLN A 112 -33.02 -8.47 24.54
N TYR A 113 -33.59 -9.41 23.79
CA TYR A 113 -32.99 -10.75 23.64
C TYR A 113 -31.66 -10.74 22.87
N HIS A 114 -31.52 -9.90 21.84
CA HIS A 114 -30.26 -9.71 21.12
C HIS A 114 -29.25 -8.91 21.95
N ASP A 115 -29.69 -7.87 22.66
CA ASP A 115 -28.84 -7.04 23.52
C ASP A 115 -28.24 -7.87 24.67
N ASN A 116 -29.04 -8.74 25.30
CA ASN A 116 -28.60 -9.67 26.33
C ASN A 116 -27.61 -10.71 25.80
N ALA A 117 -27.89 -11.31 24.63
CA ALA A 117 -27.01 -12.32 24.03
C ALA A 117 -25.67 -11.73 23.56
N PHE A 118 -25.69 -10.51 23.02
CA PHE A 118 -24.48 -9.76 22.68
C PHE A 118 -23.65 -9.42 23.92
N SER A 119 -24.30 -8.94 24.99
CA SER A 119 -23.61 -8.60 26.24
C SER A 119 -22.99 -9.83 26.91
N ALA A 120 -23.69 -10.96 26.94
CA ALA A 120 -23.17 -12.22 27.46
C ALA A 120 -21.97 -12.74 26.64
N GLY A 121 -22.03 -12.64 25.30
CA GLY A 121 -20.91 -13.00 24.42
C GLY A 121 -19.71 -12.05 24.56
N TYR A 122 -19.96 -10.77 24.82
CA TYR A 122 -18.92 -9.78 25.08
C TYR A 122 -18.19 -10.05 26.41
N GLU A 123 -18.92 -10.24 27.52
CA GLU A 123 -18.29 -10.53 28.82
C GLU A 123 -17.57 -11.89 28.83
N LEU A 124 -18.14 -12.91 28.19
CA LEU A 124 -17.44 -14.20 28.00
C LEU A 124 -16.13 -14.02 27.23
N GLY A 125 -16.17 -13.31 26.10
CA GLY A 125 -14.96 -13.04 25.29
C GLY A 125 -13.94 -12.15 25.99
N LYS A 126 -14.38 -11.21 26.84
CA LYS A 126 -13.53 -10.39 27.71
C LYS A 126 -12.83 -11.23 28.79
N TYR A 127 -13.54 -12.19 29.38
CA TYR A 127 -12.98 -13.12 30.35
C TYR A 127 -11.99 -14.10 29.68
N GLU A 128 -12.47 -14.92 28.75
CA GLU A 128 -11.67 -15.99 28.11
C GLU A 128 -10.46 -15.45 27.35
N GLY A 129 -10.61 -14.32 26.65
CA GLY A 129 -9.55 -13.68 25.86
C GLY A 129 -8.73 -12.61 26.58
N GLY A 130 -8.93 -12.43 27.90
CA GLY A 130 -8.40 -11.27 28.61
C GLY A 130 -8.19 -11.51 30.10
N GLU A 131 -9.26 -11.44 30.90
CA GLU A 131 -9.17 -11.55 32.37
C GLU A 131 -8.56 -12.89 32.81
N HIS A 132 -8.91 -14.00 32.15
CA HIS A 132 -8.38 -15.32 32.45
C HIS A 132 -6.89 -15.46 32.06
N MET A 133 -6.44 -14.75 31.03
CA MET A 133 -5.01 -14.68 30.70
C MET A 133 -4.21 -13.87 31.74
N LEU A 134 -4.83 -12.87 32.35
CA LEU A 134 -4.26 -12.11 33.47
C LEU A 134 -4.23 -12.94 34.75
N GLU A 135 -5.33 -13.65 35.07
CA GLU A 135 -5.43 -14.61 36.17
C GLU A 135 -4.30 -15.67 36.11
N GLN A 136 -4.09 -16.29 34.94
CA GLN A 136 -3.01 -17.27 34.73
C GLN A 136 -1.59 -16.68 34.84
N ALA A 137 -1.43 -15.37 34.61
CA ALA A 137 -0.14 -14.69 34.67
C ALA A 137 0.24 -14.19 36.08
N LEU A 138 -0.70 -14.17 37.03
CA LEU A 138 -0.50 -13.68 38.39
C LEU A 138 -0.04 -14.80 39.34
N PRO A 139 0.96 -14.56 40.21
CA PRO A 139 1.31 -15.50 41.26
C PRO A 139 0.15 -15.72 42.23
N LEU A 140 -0.21 -16.98 42.51
CA LEU A 140 -1.36 -17.40 43.34
C LEU A 140 -1.37 -16.83 44.77
N GLN A 141 -0.25 -16.29 45.25
CA GLN A 141 -0.09 -15.69 46.58
C GLN A 141 -0.30 -14.17 46.59
N LEU A 142 -0.60 -13.55 45.45
CA LEU A 142 -0.80 -12.11 45.30
C LEU A 142 -2.23 -11.81 44.85
N LEU A 143 -2.92 -10.94 45.60
CA LEU A 143 -4.16 -10.31 45.15
C LEU A 143 -3.82 -9.11 44.26
N LEU A 144 -4.39 -9.06 43.06
CA LEU A 144 -4.31 -7.87 42.20
C LEU A 144 -5.06 -6.71 42.89
N PRO A 145 -4.50 -5.49 42.94
CA PRO A 145 -5.22 -4.32 43.46
C PRO A 145 -6.38 -3.92 42.53
N GLU A 146 -7.10 -2.86 42.88
CA GLU A 146 -8.16 -2.27 42.04
C GLU A 146 -7.54 -1.61 40.79
N ILE A 147 -7.29 -2.43 39.75
CA ILE A 147 -6.75 -2.05 38.45
C ILE A 147 -7.43 -2.87 37.36
N SER A 148 -7.87 -2.22 36.27
CA SER A 148 -8.55 -2.89 35.16
C SER A 148 -7.57 -3.61 34.22
N LEU A 149 -8.09 -4.59 33.47
CA LEU A 149 -7.36 -5.24 32.36
C LEU A 149 -6.82 -4.21 31.36
N GLN A 150 -7.57 -3.14 31.07
CA GLN A 150 -7.13 -2.05 30.18
C GLN A 150 -5.88 -1.33 30.73
N GLU A 151 -5.83 -1.07 32.04
CA GLU A 151 -4.69 -0.43 32.69
C GLU A 151 -3.49 -1.38 32.79
N VAL A 152 -3.70 -2.67 33.08
CA VAL A 152 -2.64 -3.68 33.03
C VAL A 152 -2.04 -3.78 31.61
N ILE A 153 -2.89 -3.77 30.57
CA ILE A 153 -2.45 -3.72 29.17
C ILE A 153 -1.69 -2.42 28.87
N ALA A 154 -2.13 -1.26 29.38
CA ALA A 154 -1.44 0.02 29.19
C ALA A 154 -0.06 0.07 29.90
N LEU A 155 0.04 -0.47 31.11
CA LEU A 155 1.30 -0.61 31.85
C LEU A 155 2.26 -1.57 31.14
N GLY A 156 1.76 -2.71 30.66
CA GLY A 156 2.56 -3.65 29.86
C GLY A 156 3.01 -3.05 28.53
N ALA A 157 2.12 -2.34 27.82
CA ALA A 157 2.42 -1.67 26.56
C ALA A 157 3.49 -0.57 26.73
N SER A 158 3.43 0.23 27.80
CA SER A 158 4.44 1.27 28.06
C SER A 158 5.85 0.69 28.29
N GLN A 159 5.96 -0.49 28.93
CA GLN A 159 7.21 -1.24 29.06
C GLN A 159 7.71 -1.86 27.74
N LEU A 160 6.83 -2.06 26.76
CA LEU A 160 7.18 -2.55 25.43
C LEU A 160 7.59 -1.45 24.44
N VAL A 161 7.25 -0.18 24.68
CA VAL A 161 7.61 0.94 23.79
C VAL A 161 9.11 0.99 23.44
N PRO A 162 10.06 0.82 24.38
CA PRO A 162 11.51 0.80 24.05
C PRO A 162 11.96 -0.38 23.18
N ARG A 163 11.07 -1.35 22.91
CA ARG A 163 11.31 -2.54 22.07
C ARG A 163 10.58 -2.45 20.72
N CYS A 164 9.77 -1.42 20.50
CA CYS A 164 9.10 -1.18 19.23
C CYS A 164 10.07 -0.57 18.20
N LEU A 165 9.92 -0.95 16.94
CA LEU A 165 10.62 -0.29 15.84
C LEU A 165 9.94 1.06 15.53
N PRO A 166 10.71 2.12 15.23
CA PRO A 166 10.14 3.41 14.83
C PRO A 166 9.46 3.30 13.46
N LEU A 167 8.36 4.04 13.29
CA LEU A 167 7.69 4.24 12.01
C LEU A 167 7.79 5.72 11.65
N LEU A 168 8.23 6.03 10.42
CA LEU A 168 8.25 7.39 9.88
C LEU A 168 6.83 7.94 9.81
N GLY A 169 6.63 9.11 10.41
CA GLY A 169 5.37 9.83 10.40
C GLY A 169 5.03 10.40 9.02
N VAL A 170 3.76 10.75 8.82
CA VAL A 170 3.24 11.24 7.53
C VAL A 170 3.99 12.47 7.00
N HIS A 171 4.44 13.36 7.89
CA HIS A 171 5.22 14.55 7.53
C HIS A 171 6.66 14.21 7.10
N GLU A 172 7.27 13.18 7.69
CA GLU A 172 8.61 12.71 7.31
C GLU A 172 8.57 12.04 5.94
N VAL A 173 7.56 11.17 5.70
CA VAL A 173 7.34 10.54 4.39
C VAL A 173 7.03 11.59 3.32
N TYR A 174 6.20 12.60 3.62
CA TYR A 174 5.97 13.73 2.71
C TYR A 174 7.27 14.50 2.38
N GLY A 175 8.08 14.83 3.40
CA GLY A 175 9.34 15.54 3.21
C GLY A 175 10.34 14.76 2.38
N GLU A 176 10.48 13.46 2.64
CA GLU A 176 11.29 12.54 1.84
C GLU A 176 10.84 12.47 0.38
N MET A 177 9.53 12.42 0.12
CA MET A 177 9.00 12.40 -1.24
C MET A 177 9.23 13.73 -1.99
N GLU A 178 8.92 14.87 -1.38
CA GLU A 178 9.13 16.19 -2.01
C GLU A 178 10.62 16.45 -2.26
N GLN A 179 11.49 16.11 -1.30
CA GLN A 179 12.94 16.20 -1.49
C GLN A 179 13.41 15.26 -2.61
N ALA A 180 12.91 14.02 -2.64
CA ALA A 180 13.28 13.07 -3.68
C ALA A 180 12.85 13.51 -5.10
N ILE A 181 11.66 14.11 -5.23
CA ILE A 181 11.19 14.72 -6.48
C ILE A 181 12.09 15.89 -6.88
N HIS A 182 12.42 16.78 -5.95
CA HIS A 182 13.24 17.97 -6.21
C HIS A 182 14.68 17.61 -6.63
N GLU A 183 15.32 16.69 -5.92
CA GLU A 183 16.68 16.21 -6.17
C GLU A 183 16.76 15.20 -7.33
N ARG A 184 15.61 14.69 -7.81
CA ARG A 184 15.50 13.61 -8.80
C ARG A 184 16.27 12.34 -8.39
N ARG A 185 16.11 11.96 -7.12
CA ARG A 185 16.67 10.70 -6.57
C ARG A 185 15.61 9.60 -6.53
N PRO A 186 16.00 8.31 -6.63
CA PRO A 186 15.10 7.19 -6.45
C PRO A 186 14.39 7.24 -5.08
N CYS A 187 13.06 7.05 -5.07
CA CYS A 187 12.30 6.87 -3.84
C CYS A 187 10.99 6.12 -4.11
N SER A 188 10.87 4.86 -3.65
CA SER A 188 9.61 4.13 -3.67
C SER A 188 8.97 4.12 -2.28
N ILE A 189 7.67 4.45 -2.22
CA ILE A 189 6.81 4.21 -1.06
C ILE A 189 5.92 3.03 -1.41
N VAL A 190 6.22 1.87 -0.83
CA VAL A 190 5.45 0.62 -1.02
C VAL A 190 4.67 0.28 0.24
N ARG A 191 3.57 -0.47 0.16
CA ARG A 191 2.75 -0.80 1.33
C ARG A 191 2.43 -2.30 1.36
N LEU A 192 2.43 -2.89 2.54
CA LEU A 192 2.08 -4.29 2.77
C LEU A 192 0.69 -4.39 3.42
N GLY A 193 -0.27 -4.93 2.67
CA GLY A 193 -1.58 -5.37 3.15
C GLY A 193 -1.60 -6.87 3.45
N ASP A 194 -2.81 -7.41 3.63
CA ASP A 194 -3.06 -8.85 3.75
C ASP A 194 -2.75 -9.61 2.45
N GLY A 195 -2.99 -9.01 1.28
CA GLY A 195 -2.61 -9.58 -0.01
C GLY A 195 -1.12 -9.85 -0.14
N GLU A 196 -0.28 -8.83 0.07
CA GLU A 196 1.18 -8.97 -0.03
C GLU A 196 1.71 -9.95 1.02
N LEU A 197 1.19 -9.92 2.25
CA LEU A 197 1.61 -10.83 3.32
C LEU A 197 1.19 -12.29 3.07
N LEU A 198 0.04 -12.54 2.44
CA LEU A 198 -0.35 -13.88 2.00
C LEU A 198 0.48 -14.37 0.81
N THR A 199 0.81 -13.51 -0.16
CA THR A 199 1.76 -13.86 -1.24
C THR A 199 3.14 -14.22 -0.68
N LEU A 200 3.62 -13.50 0.34
CA LEU A 200 4.86 -13.83 1.07
C LEU A 200 4.78 -15.12 1.91
N ALA A 201 3.59 -15.56 2.30
CA ALA A 201 3.40 -16.75 3.14
C ALA A 201 3.47 -18.09 2.37
N GLN A 202 3.28 -18.06 1.05
CA GLN A 202 3.23 -19.25 0.18
C GLN A 202 4.44 -20.17 0.37
N ASP A 203 4.18 -21.41 0.77
CA ASP A 203 5.14 -22.51 0.97
C ASP A 203 6.29 -22.21 1.96
N VAL A 204 6.15 -21.18 2.81
CA VAL A 204 7.12 -20.82 3.86
C VAL A 204 6.50 -20.50 5.22
N VAL A 205 5.22 -20.15 5.26
CA VAL A 205 4.42 -19.98 6.49
C VAL A 205 3.06 -20.68 6.39
N TYR A 206 2.46 -20.72 5.19
CA TYR A 206 1.22 -21.42 4.91
C TYR A 206 1.36 -22.33 3.69
N ASP A 207 0.75 -23.52 3.76
CA ASP A 207 0.60 -24.42 2.62
C ASP A 207 -0.35 -23.84 1.54
N ALA A 208 -0.20 -24.32 0.30
CA ALA A 208 -1.03 -23.93 -0.84
C ALA A 208 -2.55 -24.06 -0.57
N ASP A 209 -2.92 -25.03 0.27
CA ASP A 209 -4.30 -25.31 0.70
C ASP A 209 -4.87 -24.17 1.57
N THR A 210 -4.08 -23.68 2.51
CA THR A 210 -4.41 -22.54 3.39
C THR A 210 -4.37 -21.23 2.61
N ILE A 211 -3.40 -21.05 1.70
CA ILE A 211 -3.38 -19.91 0.78
C ILE A 211 -4.63 -19.90 -0.12
N SER A 212 -5.08 -21.06 -0.62
CA SER A 212 -6.29 -21.17 -1.44
C SER A 212 -7.56 -20.84 -0.66
N ARG A 213 -7.66 -21.29 0.61
CA ARG A 213 -8.79 -20.97 1.50
C ARG A 213 -8.85 -19.50 1.93
N GLU A 214 -7.71 -18.90 2.26
CA GLU A 214 -7.64 -17.62 2.97
C GLU A 214 -7.27 -16.44 2.05
N GLY A 215 -6.53 -16.72 0.96
CA GLY A 215 -6.14 -15.79 -0.09
C GLY A 215 -7.03 -15.82 -1.33
N THR A 216 -8.33 -16.10 -1.19
CA THR A 216 -9.30 -16.16 -2.31
C THR A 216 -9.38 -14.90 -3.18
N PHE A 217 -8.94 -13.75 -2.64
CA PHE A 217 -8.87 -12.46 -3.33
C PHE A 217 -7.54 -12.19 -4.05
N LEU A 218 -6.50 -13.02 -3.86
CA LEU A 218 -5.20 -12.83 -4.49
C LEU A 218 -5.26 -12.74 -6.04
N PRO A 219 -6.10 -13.53 -6.76
CA PRO A 219 -6.24 -13.38 -8.21
C PRO A 219 -6.75 -12.01 -8.66
N TYR A 220 -7.57 -11.34 -7.84
CA TYR A 220 -7.99 -9.96 -8.07
C TYR A 220 -6.88 -8.95 -7.72
N ALA A 221 -6.07 -9.25 -6.70
CA ALA A 221 -4.88 -8.47 -6.35
C ALA A 221 -3.65 -8.71 -7.27
N GLY A 222 -3.78 -9.56 -8.30
CA GLY A 222 -2.78 -9.73 -9.36
C GLY A 222 -1.83 -10.93 -9.22
N VAL A 223 -2.12 -11.88 -8.34
CA VAL A 223 -1.32 -13.11 -8.09
C VAL A 223 -2.24 -14.33 -8.10
N VAL A 224 -1.88 -15.41 -8.79
CA VAL A 224 -2.73 -16.62 -8.87
C VAL A 224 -2.00 -17.80 -8.19
N PRO A 225 -2.30 -18.11 -6.92
CA PRO A 225 -1.57 -19.14 -6.18
C PRO A 225 -1.69 -20.56 -6.79
N PRO A 226 -0.65 -21.40 -6.66
CA PRO A 226 0.68 -21.08 -6.14
C PRO A 226 1.52 -20.27 -7.14
N ASP A 227 2.05 -19.13 -6.71
CA ASP A 227 2.90 -18.24 -7.51
C ASP A 227 4.13 -17.85 -6.69
N LEU A 228 5.13 -18.72 -6.70
CA LEU A 228 6.39 -18.55 -5.97
C LEU A 228 7.34 -17.56 -6.69
N GLU A 229 7.10 -17.30 -7.97
CA GLU A 229 7.81 -16.26 -8.72
C GLU A 229 7.35 -14.87 -8.24
N ALA A 230 6.04 -14.65 -8.13
CA ALA A 230 5.49 -13.44 -7.52
C ALA A 230 5.95 -13.26 -6.06
N ARG A 231 6.10 -14.36 -5.30
CA ARG A 231 6.68 -14.31 -3.95
C ARG A 231 8.11 -13.75 -3.98
N GLU A 232 8.99 -14.29 -4.82
CA GLU A 232 10.39 -13.85 -4.89
C GLU A 232 10.53 -12.42 -5.44
N GLN A 233 9.78 -12.06 -6.50
CA GLN A 233 9.76 -10.69 -7.01
C GLN A 233 9.31 -9.68 -5.93
N LEU A 234 8.31 -10.05 -5.11
CA LEU A 234 7.85 -9.23 -3.98
C LEU A 234 8.90 -9.12 -2.86
N VAL A 235 9.60 -10.21 -2.53
CA VAL A 235 10.74 -10.22 -1.58
C VAL A 235 11.84 -9.25 -2.02
N GLN A 236 12.23 -9.29 -3.30
CA GLN A 236 13.26 -8.38 -3.84
C GLN A 236 12.75 -6.94 -3.91
N ALA A 237 11.47 -6.73 -4.26
CA ALA A 237 10.85 -5.40 -4.27
C ALA A 237 10.76 -4.74 -2.88
N ILE A 238 10.62 -5.54 -1.81
CA ILE A 238 10.66 -5.05 -0.42
C ILE A 238 12.10 -4.73 0.00
N ARG A 239 13.07 -5.58 -0.33
CA ARG A 239 14.50 -5.34 -0.06
C ARG A 239 15.03 -4.08 -0.75
N GLY A 240 14.56 -3.79 -1.97
CA GLY A 240 14.95 -2.63 -2.76
C GLY A 240 14.09 -1.38 -2.55
N ALA A 241 13.14 -1.37 -1.62
CA ALA A 241 12.21 -0.25 -1.45
C ALA A 241 12.80 0.93 -0.68
N GLY A 242 12.38 2.16 -1.02
CA GLY A 242 12.80 3.38 -0.32
C GLY A 242 12.20 3.49 1.09
N ILE A 243 10.89 3.27 1.21
CA ILE A 243 10.14 3.19 2.47
C ILE A 243 9.04 2.12 2.35
N VAL A 244 8.92 1.25 3.36
CA VAL A 244 7.96 0.15 3.44
C VAL A 244 6.89 0.46 4.49
N GLY A 245 5.66 0.70 4.04
CA GLY A 245 4.48 0.79 4.89
C GLY A 245 4.07 -0.58 5.40
N VAL A 246 4.10 -0.80 6.72
CA VAL A 246 3.73 -2.05 7.38
C VAL A 246 2.39 -1.93 8.13
N PRO A 247 1.60 -3.01 8.26
CA PRO A 247 0.29 -2.92 8.89
C PRO A 247 0.40 -2.96 10.42
N GLN A 248 -0.33 -2.04 11.07
CA GLN A 248 -0.46 -1.98 12.54
C GLN A 248 -1.68 -2.78 13.04
N SER A 249 -2.60 -3.16 12.15
CA SER A 249 -3.78 -3.98 12.46
C SER A 249 -3.40 -5.33 13.06
N ARG A 250 -4.01 -5.68 14.19
CA ARG A 250 -3.78 -6.96 14.89
C ARG A 250 -4.60 -8.15 14.36
N ARG A 251 -5.39 -7.96 13.28
CA ARG A 251 -6.12 -9.05 12.59
C ARG A 251 -5.14 -10.06 11.97
N LYS A 252 -5.52 -11.35 11.89
CA LYS A 252 -4.69 -12.51 11.49
C LYS A 252 -3.67 -12.21 10.38
N HIS A 253 -4.12 -11.76 9.20
CA HIS A 253 -3.29 -11.58 8.00
C HIS A 253 -2.49 -10.28 7.93
N PHE A 254 -2.46 -9.50 9.02
CA PHE A 254 -1.79 -8.21 9.08
C PHE A 254 -0.54 -8.33 9.98
N HIS A 255 -0.46 -7.55 11.05
CA HIS A 255 0.72 -7.52 11.94
C HIS A 255 1.14 -8.89 12.52
N PRO A 256 0.23 -9.83 12.88
CA PRO A 256 0.63 -11.16 13.33
C PRO A 256 1.38 -11.97 12.26
N LEU A 257 0.98 -11.85 10.99
CA LEU A 257 1.59 -12.55 9.86
C LEU A 257 2.93 -11.92 9.44
N LEU A 258 3.06 -10.59 9.52
CA LEU A 258 4.24 -9.80 9.16
C LEU A 258 5.56 -10.39 9.69
N HIS A 259 5.65 -10.64 11.00
CA HIS A 259 6.88 -11.14 11.65
C HIS A 259 7.18 -12.62 11.39
N ALA A 260 6.23 -13.38 10.84
CA ALA A 260 6.45 -14.74 10.36
C ALA A 260 7.00 -14.71 8.93
N VAL A 261 6.31 -14.04 8.01
CA VAL A 261 6.65 -14.09 6.57
C VAL A 261 7.96 -13.36 6.25
N LEU A 262 8.25 -12.21 6.88
CA LEU A 262 9.52 -11.52 6.66
C LEU A 262 10.71 -12.37 7.15
N ARG A 263 10.56 -13.04 8.29
CA ARG A 263 11.58 -13.94 8.83
C ARG A 263 11.81 -15.15 7.93
N ALA A 264 10.73 -15.78 7.45
CA ALA A 264 10.79 -16.95 6.60
C ALA A 264 11.34 -16.66 5.20
N ASN A 265 11.18 -15.43 4.69
CA ASN A 265 11.80 -14.97 3.44
C ASN A 265 13.15 -14.24 3.64
N HIS A 266 13.75 -14.30 4.83
CA HIS A 266 15.02 -13.66 5.18
C HIS A 266 15.06 -12.14 4.88
N ILE A 267 14.08 -11.40 5.40
CA ILE A 267 14.02 -9.94 5.39
C ILE A 267 14.14 -9.46 6.85
N ASP A 268 15.23 -8.77 7.17
CA ASP A 268 15.38 -8.12 8.49
C ASP A 268 14.58 -6.82 8.51
N LEU A 269 13.48 -6.83 9.28
CA LEU A 269 12.61 -5.68 9.50
C LEU A 269 13.35 -4.50 10.16
N GLY A 270 14.48 -4.75 10.85
CA GLY A 270 15.34 -3.71 11.43
C GLY A 270 16.20 -2.93 10.44
N GLN A 271 16.41 -3.44 9.21
CA GLN A 271 17.12 -2.72 8.15
C GLN A 271 16.20 -1.90 7.25
N LEU A 272 14.88 -2.09 7.33
CA LEU A 272 13.91 -1.41 6.49
C LEU A 272 13.57 -0.01 7.04
N ARG A 273 13.41 0.97 6.15
CA ARG A 273 12.77 2.24 6.51
C ARG A 273 11.26 2.02 6.56
N LEU A 274 10.66 2.11 7.75
CA LEU A 274 9.26 1.74 7.95
C LEU A 274 8.32 2.94 8.05
N THR A 275 7.07 2.75 7.62
CA THR A 275 5.93 3.64 7.94
C THR A 275 4.65 2.79 8.09
N SER A 276 3.46 3.39 8.15
CA SER A 276 2.19 2.65 8.17
C SER A 276 1.76 2.24 6.75
N SER A 277 1.19 1.05 6.57
CA SER A 277 0.64 0.61 5.26
C SER A 277 -0.61 1.39 4.82
N THR A 278 -1.11 2.32 5.65
CA THR A 278 -2.14 3.31 5.32
C THR A 278 -1.59 4.74 5.16
N VAL A 279 -0.28 4.93 4.98
CA VAL A 279 0.36 6.27 4.86
C VAL A 279 -0.20 7.09 3.69
N ASN A 280 -0.65 6.44 2.62
CA ASN A 280 -1.35 7.08 1.49
C ASN A 280 -2.63 7.81 1.96
N TYR A 281 -3.45 7.17 2.80
CA TYR A 281 -4.63 7.79 3.40
C TYR A 281 -4.25 8.87 4.41
N ALA A 282 -3.18 8.69 5.19
CA ALA A 282 -2.69 9.72 6.12
C ALA A 282 -2.23 10.99 5.39
N LEU A 283 -1.57 10.86 4.22
CA LEU A 283 -1.17 11.98 3.36
C LEU A 283 -2.40 12.76 2.87
N GLN A 284 -3.48 12.06 2.48
CA GLN A 284 -4.74 12.68 2.09
C GLN A 284 -5.41 13.40 3.28
N GLN A 285 -5.56 12.73 4.42
CA GLN A 285 -6.21 13.27 5.62
C GLN A 285 -5.48 14.48 6.21
N SER A 286 -4.16 14.56 6.03
CA SER A 286 -3.32 15.66 6.48
C SER A 286 -3.26 16.84 5.50
N GLY A 287 -3.96 16.78 4.36
CA GLY A 287 -3.86 17.78 3.29
C GLY A 287 -2.46 17.89 2.67
N LEU A 288 -1.68 16.81 2.76
CA LEU A 288 -0.32 16.71 2.21
C LEU A 288 -0.33 16.09 0.81
N LEU A 289 -1.30 15.24 0.49
CA LEU A 289 -1.41 14.62 -0.83
C LEU A 289 -1.58 15.66 -1.94
N SER A 290 -2.55 16.58 -1.83
CA SER A 290 -2.75 17.63 -2.83
C SER A 290 -1.52 18.54 -2.99
N ARG A 291 -0.74 18.77 -1.92
CA ARG A 291 0.54 19.50 -1.99
C ARG A 291 1.64 18.72 -2.71
N LEU A 292 1.75 17.42 -2.44
CA LEU A 292 2.67 16.50 -3.10
C LEU A 292 2.38 16.44 -4.61
N LEU A 293 1.10 16.39 -5.01
CA LEU A 293 0.69 16.35 -6.42
C LEU A 293 0.79 17.72 -7.13
N ALA A 294 0.67 18.83 -6.39
CA ALA A 294 0.66 20.18 -6.96
C ALA A 294 1.94 20.49 -7.75
N GLY A 295 1.76 20.92 -8.99
CA GLY A 295 2.84 21.33 -9.90
C GLY A 295 3.74 20.19 -10.40
N LYS A 296 3.41 18.91 -10.13
CA LYS A 296 4.21 17.76 -10.56
C LYS A 296 3.67 17.14 -11.84
N ASN A 297 4.58 16.61 -12.67
CA ASN A 297 4.26 15.75 -13.80
C ASN A 297 3.92 14.34 -13.31
N LEU A 298 2.66 13.93 -13.43
CA LEU A 298 2.18 12.63 -12.90
C LEU A 298 2.12 11.53 -13.98
N LEU A 299 2.62 10.35 -13.64
CA LEU A 299 2.34 9.10 -14.34
C LEU A 299 1.35 8.26 -13.52
N VAL A 300 0.21 7.89 -14.10
CA VAL A 300 -0.82 7.10 -13.39
C VAL A 300 -0.88 5.67 -13.92
N ILE A 301 -0.68 4.69 -13.04
CA ILE A 301 -0.53 3.28 -13.41
C ILE A 301 -1.60 2.43 -12.71
N GLY A 302 -2.33 1.62 -13.46
CA GLY A 302 -3.30 0.67 -12.89
C GLY A 302 -4.61 0.53 -13.67
N ASN A 303 -5.50 -0.33 -13.20
CA ASN A 303 -6.80 -0.57 -13.85
C ASN A 303 -7.79 0.59 -13.65
N THR A 304 -7.72 1.28 -12.50
CA THR A 304 -8.51 2.47 -12.19
C THR A 304 -7.95 3.75 -12.84
N ALA A 305 -6.77 3.68 -13.48
CA ALA A 305 -6.06 4.84 -14.00
C ALA A 305 -6.86 5.74 -14.97
N PRO A 306 -7.67 5.22 -15.93
CA PRO A 306 -8.49 6.06 -16.81
C PRO A 306 -9.46 6.99 -16.08
N ALA A 307 -10.06 6.51 -14.99
CA ALA A 307 -10.97 7.31 -14.19
C ALA A 307 -10.21 8.24 -13.23
N LEU A 308 -9.12 7.76 -12.63
CA LEU A 308 -8.30 8.57 -11.72
C LEU A 308 -7.63 9.74 -12.45
N VAL A 309 -7.14 9.55 -13.67
CA VAL A 309 -6.60 10.61 -14.54
C VAL A 309 -7.62 11.72 -14.78
N HIS A 310 -8.89 11.37 -15.01
CA HIS A 310 -9.95 12.36 -15.20
C HIS A 310 -10.19 13.21 -13.94
N VAL A 311 -10.27 12.56 -12.76
CA VAL A 311 -10.48 13.27 -11.49
C VAL A 311 -9.25 14.12 -11.12
N LEU A 312 -8.03 13.61 -11.29
CA LEU A 312 -6.80 14.36 -11.05
C LEU A 312 -6.70 15.62 -11.94
N ALA A 313 -7.04 15.50 -13.22
CA ALA A 313 -7.04 16.63 -14.14
C ALA A 313 -8.10 17.69 -13.78
N GLN A 314 -9.27 17.27 -13.28
CA GLN A 314 -10.30 18.19 -12.74
C GLN A 314 -9.82 18.95 -11.49
N HIS A 315 -8.92 18.36 -10.70
CA HIS A 315 -8.27 19.00 -9.55
C HIS A 315 -6.93 19.69 -9.94
N GLY A 316 -6.72 19.99 -11.23
CA GLY A 316 -5.58 20.78 -11.71
C GLY A 316 -4.22 20.07 -11.73
N CYS A 317 -4.18 18.74 -11.57
CA CYS A 317 -2.93 17.98 -11.65
C CYS A 317 -2.46 17.80 -13.10
N THR A 318 -1.16 17.93 -13.34
CA THR A 318 -0.56 17.70 -14.68
C THR A 318 -0.33 16.21 -14.90
N ILE A 319 -0.98 15.63 -15.91
CA ILE A 319 -0.84 14.21 -16.28
C ILE A 319 0.07 14.08 -17.50
N SER A 320 1.18 13.36 -17.33
CA SER A 320 2.20 13.16 -18.37
C SER A 320 2.09 11.80 -19.06
N GLY A 321 1.42 10.84 -18.43
CA GLY A 321 1.16 9.53 -19.01
C GLY A 321 0.20 8.67 -18.18
N MET A 322 -0.28 7.60 -18.80
CA MET A 322 -1.15 6.61 -18.17
C MET A 322 -0.79 5.22 -18.67
N ILE A 323 -0.63 4.25 -17.76
CA ILE A 323 -0.32 2.85 -18.09
C ILE A 323 -1.43 1.94 -17.55
N THR A 324 -2.12 1.26 -18.46
CA THR A 324 -3.31 0.47 -18.14
C THR A 324 -3.60 -0.54 -19.28
N PRO A 325 -4.15 -1.74 -19.01
CA PRO A 325 -4.39 -2.33 -17.69
C PRO A 325 -3.07 -2.77 -17.01
N VAL A 326 -3.18 -3.26 -15.77
CA VAL A 326 -2.17 -4.09 -15.12
C VAL A 326 -2.88 -5.34 -14.61
N ARG A 327 -2.61 -6.50 -15.21
CA ARG A 327 -3.38 -7.75 -15.01
C ARG A 327 -2.83 -8.66 -13.92
N GLY A 328 -1.64 -8.38 -13.41
CA GLY A 328 -0.96 -9.18 -12.41
C GLY A 328 0.56 -9.02 -12.50
N VAL A 329 1.31 -9.82 -11.74
CA VAL A 329 2.79 -9.68 -11.67
C VAL A 329 3.47 -9.88 -13.03
N LYS A 330 2.89 -10.70 -13.91
CA LYS A 330 3.39 -10.94 -15.28
C LYS A 330 3.28 -9.74 -16.22
N ASP A 331 2.62 -8.65 -15.82
CA ASP A 331 2.59 -7.38 -16.55
C ASP A 331 3.71 -6.40 -16.11
N VAL A 332 4.46 -6.68 -15.04
CA VAL A 332 5.39 -5.72 -14.42
C VAL A 332 6.49 -5.26 -15.38
N ASP A 333 7.15 -6.18 -16.11
CA ASP A 333 8.19 -5.81 -17.08
C ASP A 333 7.68 -4.85 -18.15
N ARG A 334 6.49 -5.15 -18.70
CA ARG A 334 5.81 -4.30 -19.69
C ARG A 334 5.51 -2.92 -19.11
N VAL A 335 4.99 -2.85 -17.88
CA VAL A 335 4.63 -1.59 -17.21
C VAL A 335 5.87 -0.73 -16.94
N VAL A 336 6.97 -1.30 -16.48
CA VAL A 336 8.23 -0.56 -16.26
C VAL A 336 8.83 -0.12 -17.60
N GLN A 337 8.79 -0.97 -18.64
CA GLN A 337 9.26 -0.64 -19.98
C GLN A 337 8.42 0.47 -20.65
N GLU A 338 7.11 0.51 -20.42
CA GLU A 338 6.24 1.62 -20.84
C GLU A 338 6.55 2.90 -20.04
N ALA A 339 6.82 2.80 -18.73
CA ALA A 339 7.17 3.93 -17.89
C ALA A 339 8.49 4.62 -18.31
N HIS A 340 9.49 3.86 -18.79
CA HIS A 340 10.73 4.41 -19.35
C HIS A 340 10.48 5.39 -20.53
N GLY A 341 9.34 5.27 -21.23
CA GLY A 341 8.96 6.16 -22.33
C GLY A 341 8.32 7.49 -21.91
N VAL A 342 8.07 7.70 -20.62
CA VAL A 342 7.33 8.87 -20.10
C VAL A 342 8.23 9.74 -19.23
N HIS A 343 8.22 11.06 -19.45
CA HIS A 343 8.83 12.00 -18.50
C HIS A 343 7.82 12.38 -17.41
N PHE A 344 8.08 11.96 -16.17
CA PHE A 344 7.27 12.27 -14.99
C PHE A 344 8.14 12.55 -13.76
N ASP A 345 7.57 13.25 -12.79
CA ASP A 345 8.20 13.57 -11.52
C ASP A 345 7.77 12.56 -10.43
N LEU A 346 6.50 12.15 -10.46
CA LEU A 346 5.90 11.20 -9.51
C LEU A 346 5.00 10.19 -10.23
N ALA A 347 5.19 8.89 -9.95
CA ALA A 347 4.28 7.83 -10.35
C ALA A 347 3.27 7.50 -9.24
N LEU A 348 1.99 7.37 -9.59
CA LEU A 348 0.92 6.89 -8.71
C LEU A 348 0.47 5.51 -9.20
N VAL A 349 0.60 4.48 -8.36
CA VAL A 349 0.42 3.08 -8.78
C VAL A 349 -0.70 2.40 -7.98
N SER A 350 -1.75 1.98 -8.66
CA SER A 350 -2.91 1.26 -8.09
C SER A 350 -3.14 -0.05 -8.86
N ALA A 351 -2.33 -1.05 -8.54
CA ALA A 351 -2.23 -2.29 -9.31
C ALA A 351 -2.30 -3.60 -8.48
N GLY A 352 -2.69 -3.52 -7.21
CA GLY A 352 -2.61 -4.66 -6.28
C GLY A 352 -1.16 -4.98 -5.89
N ILE A 353 -0.86 -6.25 -5.65
CA ILE A 353 0.48 -6.74 -5.28
C ILE A 353 1.57 -6.31 -6.29
N PRO A 354 1.33 -6.30 -7.63
CA PRO A 354 2.22 -5.68 -8.60
C PRO A 354 2.66 -4.24 -8.29
N ALA A 355 1.87 -3.45 -7.55
CA ALA A 355 2.21 -2.06 -7.25
C ALA A 355 3.50 -1.94 -6.43
N VAL A 356 3.75 -2.86 -5.49
CA VAL A 356 5.00 -2.89 -4.71
C VAL A 356 6.21 -3.06 -5.63
N ILE A 357 6.11 -4.00 -6.59
CA ILE A 357 7.19 -4.33 -7.53
C ILE A 357 7.39 -3.18 -8.52
N ILE A 358 6.31 -2.65 -9.11
CA ILE A 358 6.34 -1.51 -10.04
C ILE A 358 6.93 -0.26 -9.37
N CYS A 359 6.53 0.08 -8.15
CA CYS A 359 7.04 1.25 -7.45
C CYS A 359 8.54 1.15 -7.17
N THR A 360 9.03 0.01 -6.65
CA THR A 360 10.45 -0.19 -6.40
C THR A 360 11.27 -0.20 -7.69
N ARG A 361 10.76 -0.80 -8.77
CA ARG A 361 11.41 -0.77 -10.08
C ARG A 361 11.46 0.63 -10.70
N ILE A 362 10.37 1.41 -10.61
CA ILE A 362 10.36 2.82 -11.05
C ILE A 362 11.38 3.67 -10.29
N ALA A 363 11.56 3.44 -8.99
CA ALA A 363 12.64 4.07 -8.25
C ALA A 363 14.01 3.64 -8.80
N ASN A 364 14.30 2.34 -8.79
CA ASN A 364 15.66 1.84 -8.98
C ASN A 364 16.14 1.82 -10.44
N GLU A 365 15.25 1.71 -11.43
CA GLU A 365 15.59 1.68 -12.87
C GLU A 365 15.43 3.04 -13.56
N LEU A 366 14.54 3.93 -13.09
CA LEU A 366 14.28 5.24 -13.71
C LEU A 366 14.79 6.43 -12.87
N GLY A 367 15.19 6.21 -11.61
CA GLY A 367 15.63 7.27 -10.69
C GLY A 367 14.52 8.22 -10.25
N ARG A 368 13.25 7.76 -10.25
CA ARG A 368 12.06 8.60 -9.98
C ARG A 368 11.40 8.27 -8.64
N VAL A 369 10.38 9.07 -8.29
CA VAL A 369 9.56 8.83 -7.11
C VAL A 369 8.30 8.08 -7.50
N ALA A 370 7.94 7.06 -6.72
CA ALA A 370 6.76 6.24 -6.95
C ALA A 370 6.01 5.94 -5.65
N LEU A 371 4.69 6.13 -5.67
CA LEU A 371 3.79 5.87 -4.54
C LEU A 371 2.82 4.76 -4.90
N ASP A 372 2.87 3.68 -4.11
CA ASP A 372 1.79 2.70 -4.04
C ASP A 372 0.54 3.38 -3.47
N PHE A 373 -0.37 3.69 -4.37
CA PHE A 373 -1.58 4.48 -4.13
C PHE A 373 -2.76 3.59 -3.73
N GLY A 374 -2.73 2.30 -4.11
CA GLY A 374 -3.69 1.28 -3.71
C GLY A 374 -5.15 1.61 -4.02
N HIS A 375 -6.06 1.12 -3.19
CA HIS A 375 -7.51 1.38 -3.29
C HIS A 375 -7.93 2.84 -3.04
N MET A 376 -7.00 3.73 -2.69
CA MET A 376 -7.31 5.16 -2.57
C MET A 376 -7.72 5.75 -3.93
N ALA A 377 -7.19 5.22 -5.04
CA ALA A 377 -7.68 5.51 -6.39
C ALA A 377 -9.18 5.26 -6.53
N ASP A 378 -9.66 4.11 -6.06
CA ASP A 378 -11.06 3.72 -6.18
C ASP A 378 -11.96 4.61 -5.31
N SER A 379 -11.50 4.98 -4.12
CA SER A 379 -12.23 5.91 -3.24
C SER A 379 -12.30 7.33 -3.81
N ILE A 380 -11.22 7.84 -4.40
CA ILE A 380 -11.20 9.16 -5.06
C ILE A 380 -12.15 9.14 -6.28
N VAL A 381 -12.05 8.11 -7.14
CA VAL A 381 -12.92 7.96 -8.32
C VAL A 381 -14.40 7.81 -7.96
N LYS A 382 -14.73 7.23 -6.80
CA LYS A 382 -16.11 7.11 -6.29
C LYS A 382 -16.59 8.36 -5.53
N GLY A 383 -15.79 9.42 -5.43
CA GLY A 383 -16.12 10.61 -4.63
C GLY A 383 -16.20 10.36 -3.12
N GLN A 384 -15.57 9.28 -2.63
CA GLN A 384 -15.52 8.90 -1.21
C GLN A 384 -14.35 9.59 -0.48
N LEU A 385 -13.36 10.08 -1.22
CA LEU A 385 -12.27 10.93 -0.74
C LEU A 385 -12.07 12.08 -1.73
N THR A 386 -11.88 13.29 -1.19
CA THR A 386 -11.54 14.50 -1.96
C THR A 386 -10.02 14.72 -1.94
N LEU A 387 -9.48 15.36 -2.97
CA LEU A 387 -8.07 15.75 -3.10
C LEU A 387 -7.81 17.12 -2.49
#